data_AF-A0A3S5I4M3-F1
#
_entry.id   AF-A0A3S5I4M3-F1
#
_cell.length_a   1.000
_cell.length_b   1.000
_cell.length_c   1.000
_cell.angle_alpha   90.00
_cell.angle_beta   90.00
_cell.angle_gamma   90.00
#
_symmetry.space_group_name_H-M   'P 1'
#
loop_
_entity.id
_entity.type
_entity.pdbx_description
1 polymer ?
#
loop_
_entity_poly.entity_id
_entity_poly.type
_entity_poly.pdbx_seq_one_letter_code
_entity_poly.pdbx_strand_id
1 'polypeptide(L)'
;MHVAEGTVAIIRHLRRNTGTISGNVFDAPVNGAKIEVFEFKDGKLGRKLASTSSNAFGDYKVEFESSSMPLYVVAQQGSYTDPLTKEIVSSSVGKTLRLEGVVNFSEGSNQKLMLTPLTNIVSGFAKYKIAGGVSGSDAVSQALDSINGMYGFDVNETTPIDITKGGQSSFATPGHQYGALLTAYSSYSYDMIQRYGQSEDNVYTSMHLADIQFRDVIADGLLDGLEISEATGAVTPLTFGQQKITSDVYTQELSQQVLIVVNDPTLNISGTSADDYVTFSQQINSLGTAGETDGVIPPRDDTDIDTIPPTATRTDNDVLAGKDIVDIKINDDIGVESVSAFVEYKLNGAWQGEFQCNDQLTSGSKFCSVDAQGFEIGLRETNIKVSIDTKAIDAVDVDQETGLSKVTAARLVLYTADVLGNKLLPGGGKVIMSISLGITTRQLSP
;
A
#
# COMPACT_ATOMS: atom_id res chain seq x y z
N MET A 1 -41.43 62.43 45.60
CA MET A 1 -39.96 62.27 45.49
C MET A 1 -39.61 60.98 46.22
N HIS A 2 -39.62 59.87 45.51
CA HIS A 2 -39.17 58.56 46.00
C HIS A 2 -38.24 58.01 44.92
N VAL A 3 -37.00 57.76 45.32
CA VAL A 3 -35.89 57.39 44.45
C VAL A 3 -36.00 55.89 44.18
N ALA A 4 -35.90 55.52 42.91
CA ALA A 4 -35.91 54.13 42.45
C ALA A 4 -34.62 53.42 42.84
N GLU A 5 -34.74 52.22 43.42
CA GLU A 5 -33.64 51.28 43.60
C GLU A 5 -33.14 50.77 42.24
N GLY A 6 -31.84 50.93 42.02
CA GLY A 6 -31.15 50.45 40.84
C GLY A 6 -30.95 48.94 40.88
N THR A 7 -31.51 48.25 39.90
CA THR A 7 -31.20 46.84 39.61
C THR A 7 -29.78 46.76 39.05
N VAL A 8 -28.84 46.23 39.85
CA VAL A 8 -27.50 45.87 39.40
C VAL A 8 -27.63 44.63 38.50
N ALA A 9 -27.44 44.80 37.20
CA ALA A 9 -27.31 43.70 36.26
C ALA A 9 -25.98 42.98 36.51
N ILE A 10 -26.04 41.80 37.14
CA ILE A 10 -24.90 40.88 37.22
C ILE A 10 -24.67 40.33 35.80
N ILE A 11 -23.65 40.84 35.11
CA ILE A 11 -23.11 40.20 33.91
C ILE A 11 -22.39 38.93 34.37
N ARG A 12 -23.11 37.81 34.47
CA ARG A 12 -22.49 36.49 34.51
C ARG A 12 -21.74 36.32 33.18
N HIS A 13 -20.42 36.38 33.23
CA HIS A 13 -19.62 35.76 32.18
C HIS A 13 -19.94 34.26 32.24
N LEU A 14 -20.74 33.78 31.28
CA LEU A 14 -20.89 32.35 31.04
C LEU A 14 -19.49 31.84 30.66
N ARG A 15 -18.82 31.22 31.63
CA ARG A 15 -17.53 30.56 31.41
C ARG A 15 -17.83 29.37 30.51
N ARG A 16 -17.22 29.35 29.32
CA ARG A 16 -17.39 28.24 28.38
C ARG A 16 -16.79 26.99 28.99
N ASN A 17 -17.39 25.83 28.71
CA ASN A 17 -16.82 24.57 29.15
C ASN A 17 -15.56 24.26 28.32
N THR A 18 -14.49 23.86 29.00
CA THR A 18 -13.27 23.38 28.35
C THR A 18 -13.56 22.04 27.66
N GLY A 19 -13.28 21.96 26.37
CA GLY A 19 -13.27 20.71 25.62
C GLY A 19 -11.85 20.31 25.23
N THR A 20 -11.73 19.12 24.64
CA THR A 20 -10.46 18.54 24.21
C THR A 20 -10.55 18.03 22.77
N ILE A 21 -9.50 18.22 21.98
CA ILE A 21 -9.22 17.39 20.81
C ILE A 21 -7.96 16.57 21.07
N SER A 22 -8.01 15.29 20.73
CA SER A 22 -6.85 14.39 20.76
C SER A 22 -6.84 13.48 19.54
N GLY A 23 -5.66 13.03 19.14
CA GLY A 23 -5.53 12.04 18.08
C GLY A 23 -4.08 11.78 17.74
N ASN A 24 -3.84 11.33 16.53
CA ASN A 24 -2.54 10.97 16.02
C ASN A 24 -2.28 11.67 14.67
N VAL A 25 -1.09 12.25 14.50
CA VAL A 25 -0.60 12.76 13.21
C VAL A 25 0.18 11.64 12.53
N PHE A 26 -0.37 11.10 11.45
CA PHE A 26 0.11 9.86 10.86
C PHE A 26 0.21 9.91 9.34
N ASP A 27 1.43 9.72 8.85
CA ASP A 27 1.86 9.33 7.51
C ASP A 27 3.12 8.45 7.71
N ALA A 28 2.96 7.41 8.54
CA ALA A 28 3.88 7.02 9.62
C ALA A 28 3.90 8.03 10.80
N PRO A 29 4.27 7.62 12.03
CA PRO A 29 4.24 8.51 13.20
C PRO A 29 5.00 9.83 12.97
N VAL A 30 4.27 10.96 12.91
CA VAL A 30 4.88 12.26 12.66
C VAL A 30 5.29 12.90 13.98
N ASN A 31 6.60 12.98 14.22
CA ASN A 31 7.17 13.58 15.42
C ASN A 31 7.28 15.10 15.29
N GLY A 32 6.89 15.82 16.33
CA GLY A 32 7.13 17.27 16.45
C GLY A 32 6.31 18.13 15.49
N ALA A 33 5.24 17.59 14.89
CA ALA A 33 4.30 18.42 14.14
C ALA A 33 3.67 19.45 15.09
N LYS A 34 3.45 20.66 14.61
CA LYS A 34 2.74 21.72 15.32
C LYS A 34 1.26 21.64 14.97
N ILE A 35 0.43 21.33 15.96
CA ILE A 35 -1.02 21.25 15.80
C ILE A 35 -1.64 22.59 16.20
N GLU A 36 -2.49 23.15 15.35
CA GLU A 36 -3.25 24.36 15.62
C GLU A 36 -4.75 24.11 15.40
N VAL A 37 -5.58 24.58 16.34
CA VAL A 37 -7.04 24.41 16.31
C VAL A 37 -7.68 25.77 16.09
N PHE A 38 -8.61 25.85 15.14
CA PHE A 38 -9.34 27.06 14.77
C PHE A 38 -10.85 26.83 14.79
N GLU A 39 -11.59 27.87 15.16
CA GLU A 39 -13.02 27.95 14.86
C GLU A 39 -13.19 27.90 13.33
N PHE A 40 -14.15 27.12 12.82
CA PHE A 40 -14.41 27.00 11.39
C PHE A 40 -15.88 27.24 11.08
N LYS A 41 -16.17 28.28 10.31
CA LYS A 41 -17.53 28.64 9.95
C LYS A 41 -17.64 28.99 8.49
N ASP A 42 -18.43 28.20 7.77
CA ASP A 42 -18.77 28.42 6.36
C ASP A 42 -17.53 28.78 5.52
N GLY A 43 -16.46 27.99 5.71
CA GLY A 43 -15.24 28.05 4.88
C GLY A 43 -14.23 29.10 5.36
N LYS A 44 -14.58 29.86 6.40
CA LYS A 44 -13.72 30.90 6.97
C LYS A 44 -13.10 30.40 8.27
N LEU A 45 -11.78 30.56 8.34
CA LEU A 45 -11.03 30.40 9.58
C LEU A 45 -11.40 31.54 10.54
N GLY A 46 -11.87 31.16 11.71
CA GLY A 46 -12.13 32.05 12.82
C GLY A 46 -10.91 32.19 13.72
N ARG A 47 -11.19 32.37 15.02
CA ARG A 47 -10.16 32.53 16.04
C ARG A 47 -9.36 31.24 16.20
N LYS A 48 -8.03 31.36 16.32
CA LYS A 48 -7.16 30.28 16.82
C LYS A 48 -7.50 30.01 18.29
N LEU A 49 -7.90 28.79 18.60
CA LEU A 49 -8.34 28.37 19.93
C LEU A 49 -7.17 27.92 20.80
N ALA A 50 -6.29 27.08 20.25
CA ALA A 50 -5.14 26.53 20.96
C ALA A 50 -4.09 25.97 19.99
N SER A 51 -2.95 25.55 20.53
CA SER A 51 -1.95 24.78 19.80
C SER A 51 -1.17 23.84 20.72
N THR A 52 -0.67 22.75 20.15
CA THR A 52 0.18 21.75 20.82
C THR A 52 1.19 21.18 19.81
N SER A 53 1.96 20.18 20.21
CA SER A 53 2.83 19.41 19.31
C SER A 53 2.60 17.91 19.46
N SER A 54 2.83 17.16 18.37
CA SER A 54 2.82 15.69 18.42
C SER A 54 4.07 15.14 19.11
N ASN A 55 3.92 14.00 19.78
CA ASN A 55 5.03 13.25 20.36
C ASN A 55 5.73 12.35 19.31
N ALA A 56 6.71 11.56 19.74
CA ALA A 56 7.45 10.63 18.87
C ALA A 56 6.61 9.51 18.23
N PHE A 57 5.40 9.27 18.75
CA PHE A 57 4.42 8.32 18.23
C PHE A 57 3.34 9.00 17.37
N GLY A 58 3.42 10.32 17.16
CA GLY A 58 2.42 11.11 16.45
C GLY A 58 1.26 11.59 17.32
N ASP A 59 1.16 11.16 18.58
CA ASP A 59 0.01 11.49 19.42
C ASP A 59 0.02 12.96 19.83
N TYR A 60 -1.16 13.55 19.89
CA TYR A 60 -1.37 14.90 20.39
C TYR A 60 -2.65 15.00 21.23
N LYS A 61 -2.66 15.97 22.14
CA LYS A 61 -3.84 16.38 22.91
C LYS A 61 -3.79 17.89 23.13
N VAL A 62 -4.93 18.55 22.95
CA VAL A 62 -5.07 19.99 23.15
C VAL A 62 -6.43 20.31 23.80
N GLU A 63 -6.40 21.16 24.81
CA GLU A 63 -7.58 21.63 25.55
C GLU A 63 -7.86 23.09 25.18
N PHE A 64 -9.13 23.44 25.02
CA PHE A 64 -9.55 24.78 24.60
C PHE A 64 -11.00 25.10 25.00
N GLU A 65 -11.37 26.38 24.92
CA GLU A 65 -12.74 26.85 25.15
C GLU A 65 -13.39 27.32 23.84
N SER A 66 -14.40 26.60 23.38
CA SER A 66 -15.20 26.93 22.20
C SER A 66 -16.68 26.60 22.41
N SER A 67 -17.57 27.34 21.75
CA SER A 67 -18.97 26.91 21.63
C SER A 67 -19.09 25.76 20.63
N SER A 68 -20.24 25.07 20.61
CA SER A 68 -20.53 24.05 19.60
C SER A 68 -20.50 24.65 18.19
N MET A 69 -19.56 24.20 17.37
CA MET A 69 -19.37 24.62 15.97
C MET A 69 -18.38 23.68 15.28
N PRO A 70 -18.28 23.70 13.94
CA PRO A 70 -17.20 23.03 13.25
C PRO A 70 -15.83 23.61 13.66
N LEU A 71 -14.85 22.74 13.81
CA LEU A 71 -13.46 23.09 14.06
C LEU A 71 -12.59 22.64 12.90
N TYR A 72 -11.56 23.42 12.63
CA TYR A 72 -10.53 23.12 11.66
C TYR A 72 -9.21 22.95 12.40
N VAL A 73 -8.55 21.82 12.18
CA VAL A 73 -7.31 21.44 12.85
C VAL A 73 -6.25 21.18 11.80
N VAL A 74 -5.06 21.75 12.02
CA VAL A 74 -3.93 21.60 11.10
C VAL A 74 -2.73 21.10 11.87
N ALA A 75 -2.15 19.99 11.42
CA ALA A 75 -0.78 19.63 11.72
C ALA A 75 0.12 20.19 10.63
N GLN A 76 1.21 20.85 11.01
CA GLN A 76 2.21 21.38 10.09
C GLN A 76 3.61 21.20 10.66
N GLN A 77 4.64 21.19 9.82
CA GLN A 77 6.02 20.88 10.22
C GLN A 77 6.14 19.45 10.76
N GLY A 78 7.19 19.17 11.53
CA GLY A 78 7.50 17.83 12.01
C GLY A 78 8.15 16.97 10.94
N SER A 79 8.35 15.71 11.27
CA SER A 79 8.96 14.73 10.38
C SER A 79 8.54 13.31 10.73
N TYR A 80 8.51 12.44 9.74
CA TYR A 80 8.35 11.00 9.93
C TYR A 80 9.53 10.25 9.30
N THR A 81 9.71 9.00 9.71
CA THR A 81 10.63 8.08 9.03
C THR A 81 9.81 7.27 8.04
N ASP A 82 10.11 7.41 6.76
CA ASP A 82 9.41 6.70 5.70
C ASP A 82 9.66 5.18 5.84
N PRO A 83 8.61 4.35 5.87
CA PRO A 83 8.75 2.94 6.20
C PRO A 83 9.51 2.12 5.16
N LEU A 84 9.60 2.55 3.89
CA LEU A 84 10.30 1.80 2.85
C LEU A 84 11.72 2.32 2.62
N THR A 85 11.88 3.63 2.41
CA THR A 85 13.21 4.24 2.19
C THR A 85 14.04 4.33 3.47
N LYS A 86 13.40 4.30 4.64
CA LYS A 86 14.01 4.54 5.97
C LYS A 86 14.58 5.94 6.17
N GLU A 87 14.36 6.84 5.23
CA GLU A 87 14.79 8.23 5.30
C GLU A 87 13.84 9.08 6.15
N ILE A 88 14.36 10.19 6.70
CA ILE A 88 13.54 11.15 7.44
C ILE A 88 12.94 12.15 6.46
N VAL A 89 11.61 12.16 6.36
CA VAL A 89 10.85 13.10 5.53
C VAL A 89 10.33 14.23 6.40
N SER A 90 10.73 15.46 6.07
CA SER A 90 10.25 16.70 6.71
C SER A 90 9.78 17.76 5.72
N SER A 91 10.17 17.59 4.45
CA SER A 91 9.76 18.43 3.33
C SER A 91 9.76 17.64 2.03
N SER A 92 8.86 18.02 1.13
CA SER A 92 8.79 17.51 -0.23
C SER A 92 8.29 18.62 -1.16
N VAL A 93 8.91 18.74 -2.33
CA VAL A 93 8.59 19.76 -3.36
C VAL A 93 8.59 21.18 -2.79
N GLY A 94 9.60 21.49 -1.96
CA GLY A 94 9.73 22.79 -1.28
C GLY A 94 8.67 23.10 -0.21
N LYS A 95 7.76 22.17 0.08
CA LYS A 95 6.73 22.30 1.13
C LYS A 95 7.10 21.50 2.36
N THR A 96 6.74 21.99 3.55
CA THR A 96 6.79 21.21 4.80
C THR A 96 5.54 20.38 4.99
N LEU A 97 5.61 19.31 5.79
CA LEU A 97 4.43 18.50 6.13
C LEU A 97 3.26 19.37 6.56
N ARG A 98 2.08 19.06 6.01
CA ARG A 98 0.81 19.69 6.34
C ARG A 98 -0.32 18.68 6.14
N LEU A 99 -1.04 18.38 7.22
CA LEU A 99 -2.23 17.54 7.22
C LEU A 99 -3.36 18.27 7.94
N GLU A 100 -4.54 18.24 7.33
CA GLU A 100 -5.71 18.96 7.80
C GLU A 100 -6.81 18.01 8.24
N GLY A 101 -7.65 18.47 9.15
CA GLY A 101 -8.83 17.74 9.61
C GLY A 101 -9.94 18.70 10.00
N VAL A 102 -11.18 18.23 9.90
CA VAL A 102 -12.38 18.98 10.27
C VAL A 102 -13.30 18.11 11.12
N VAL A 103 -13.97 18.73 12.09
CA VAL A 103 -14.89 18.01 12.99
C VAL A 103 -15.99 18.91 13.51
N ASN A 104 -17.21 18.37 13.66
CA ASN A 104 -18.33 19.06 14.28
C ASN A 104 -18.24 18.96 15.81
N PHE A 105 -17.65 19.97 16.44
CA PHE A 105 -17.40 19.98 17.88
C PHE A 105 -18.63 20.42 18.67
N SER A 106 -18.81 19.81 19.85
CA SER A 106 -19.82 20.19 20.84
C SER A 106 -19.14 20.78 22.09
N GLU A 107 -19.65 21.90 22.60
CA GLU A 107 -19.05 22.59 23.75
C GLU A 107 -18.81 21.66 24.95
N GLY A 108 -17.57 21.67 25.46
CA GLY A 108 -17.15 20.83 26.59
C GLY A 108 -16.94 19.35 26.26
N SER A 109 -17.07 18.92 25.00
CA SER A 109 -16.84 17.52 24.63
C SER A 109 -15.35 17.18 24.50
N ASN A 110 -15.05 15.89 24.62
CA ASN A 110 -13.78 15.32 24.18
C ASN A 110 -13.99 14.72 22.79
N GLN A 111 -13.18 15.14 21.83
CA GLN A 111 -13.29 14.75 20.44
C GLN A 111 -12.00 14.05 19.99
N LYS A 112 -12.15 12.94 19.26
CA LYS A 112 -11.04 12.34 18.52
C LYS A 112 -10.96 12.93 17.12
N LEU A 113 -9.73 13.20 16.68
CA LEU A 113 -9.45 13.61 15.31
C LEU A 113 -8.04 13.16 14.93
N MET A 114 -7.93 12.15 14.08
CA MET A 114 -6.66 11.82 13.43
C MET A 114 -6.30 12.92 12.42
N LEU A 115 -5.01 13.10 12.16
CA LEU A 115 -4.51 14.01 11.13
C LEU A 115 -3.63 13.17 10.19
N THR A 116 -4.26 12.68 9.14
CA THR A 116 -3.70 11.73 8.17
C THR A 116 -4.00 12.21 6.74
N PRO A 117 -3.43 11.55 5.71
CA PRO A 117 -3.86 11.76 4.33
C PRO A 117 -5.38 11.66 4.14
N LEU A 118 -6.08 10.73 4.79
CA LEU A 118 -7.53 10.55 4.61
C LEU A 118 -8.35 11.66 5.25
N THR A 119 -7.98 12.13 6.45
CA THR A 119 -8.66 13.30 7.06
C THR A 119 -8.35 14.57 6.28
N ASN A 120 -7.21 14.62 5.59
CA ASN A 120 -6.86 15.70 4.68
C ASN A 120 -7.87 15.75 3.53
N ILE A 121 -8.22 14.61 2.92
CA ILE A 121 -9.27 14.51 1.90
C ILE A 121 -10.61 15.01 2.46
N VAL A 122 -11.00 14.60 3.68
CA VAL A 122 -12.23 15.09 4.34
C VAL A 122 -12.24 16.62 4.45
N SER A 123 -11.12 17.22 4.88
CA SER A 123 -10.98 18.68 4.96
C SER A 123 -11.10 19.36 3.59
N GLY A 124 -10.42 18.83 2.57
CA GLY A 124 -10.51 19.34 1.20
C GLY A 124 -11.93 19.28 0.64
N PHE A 125 -12.59 18.12 0.79
CA PHE A 125 -13.95 17.92 0.29
C PHE A 125 -14.98 18.75 1.04
N ALA A 126 -14.83 18.93 2.36
CA ALA A 126 -15.68 19.83 3.15
C ALA A 126 -15.53 21.28 2.66
N LYS A 127 -14.30 21.73 2.37
CA LYS A 127 -14.05 23.07 1.81
C LYS A 127 -14.70 23.24 0.43
N TYR A 128 -14.59 22.25 -0.44
CA TYR A 128 -15.28 22.24 -1.74
C TYR A 128 -16.80 22.37 -1.58
N LYS A 129 -17.43 21.53 -0.73
CA LYS A 129 -18.87 21.58 -0.47
C LYS A 129 -19.33 22.94 0.05
N ILE A 130 -18.55 23.55 0.94
CA ILE A 130 -18.85 24.89 1.45
C ILE A 130 -18.76 25.94 0.35
N ALA A 131 -17.76 25.86 -0.53
CA ALA A 131 -17.67 26.74 -1.70
C ALA A 131 -18.88 26.58 -2.63
N GLY A 132 -19.46 25.38 -2.71
CA GLY A 132 -20.73 25.08 -3.37
C GLY A 132 -21.99 25.53 -2.61
N GLY A 133 -21.86 26.17 -1.44
CA GLY A 133 -22.96 26.74 -0.66
C GLY A 133 -23.54 25.84 0.43
N VAL A 134 -22.94 24.66 0.70
CA VAL A 134 -23.34 23.80 1.83
C VAL A 134 -22.90 24.45 3.15
N SER A 135 -23.72 24.35 4.20
CA SER A 135 -23.39 24.89 5.51
C SER A 135 -22.14 24.21 6.08
N GLY A 136 -21.36 24.91 6.91
CA GLY A 136 -20.12 24.34 7.46
C GLY A 136 -20.32 23.01 8.20
N SER A 137 -21.38 22.87 8.99
CA SER A 137 -21.65 21.63 9.74
C SER A 137 -22.08 20.49 8.82
N ASP A 138 -22.95 20.76 7.85
CA ASP A 138 -23.43 19.73 6.92
C ASP A 138 -22.32 19.30 5.96
N ALA A 139 -21.48 20.23 5.53
CA ALA A 139 -20.35 19.93 4.66
C ALA A 139 -19.34 19.01 5.35
N VAL A 140 -19.03 19.26 6.63
CA VAL A 140 -18.17 18.39 7.44
C VAL A 140 -18.78 16.99 7.59
N SER A 141 -20.06 16.89 7.96
CA SER A 141 -20.72 15.59 8.10
C SER A 141 -20.76 14.82 6.78
N GLN A 142 -21.19 15.46 5.70
CA GLN A 142 -21.26 14.82 4.38
C GLN A 142 -19.89 14.39 3.88
N ALA A 143 -18.85 15.22 4.07
CA ALA A 143 -17.50 14.85 3.65
C ALA A 143 -17.00 13.64 4.44
N LEU A 144 -17.20 13.64 5.77
CA LEU A 144 -16.81 12.52 6.62
C LEU A 144 -17.59 11.24 6.26
N ASP A 145 -18.90 11.32 6.05
CA ASP A 145 -19.74 10.19 5.66
C ASP A 145 -19.29 9.59 4.32
N SER A 146 -18.98 10.43 3.32
CA SER A 146 -18.46 9.97 2.03
C SER A 146 -17.13 9.24 2.15
N ILE A 147 -16.17 9.82 2.87
CA ILE A 147 -14.83 9.22 3.02
C ILE A 147 -14.87 7.97 3.91
N ASN A 148 -15.68 7.96 4.98
CA ASN A 148 -15.89 6.77 5.79
C ASN A 148 -16.52 5.64 4.99
N GLY A 149 -17.47 5.96 4.10
CA GLY A 149 -18.08 4.99 3.19
C GLY A 149 -17.06 4.34 2.25
N MET A 150 -16.09 5.10 1.74
CA MET A 150 -15.04 4.57 0.86
C MET A 150 -14.16 3.52 1.56
N TYR A 151 -13.82 3.73 2.84
CA TYR A 151 -12.84 2.90 3.54
C TYR A 151 -13.44 1.93 4.57
N GLY A 152 -14.73 2.05 4.90
CA GLY A 152 -15.40 1.15 5.85
C GLY A 152 -15.11 1.41 7.32
N PHE A 153 -14.48 2.55 7.66
CA PHE A 153 -14.19 2.96 9.04
C PHE A 153 -14.21 4.47 9.21
N ASP A 154 -14.32 4.93 10.46
CA ASP A 154 -14.28 6.37 10.76
C ASP A 154 -12.84 6.89 10.71
N VAL A 155 -12.51 7.71 9.71
CA VAL A 155 -11.14 8.22 9.50
C VAL A 155 -10.71 9.24 10.56
N ASN A 156 -11.64 9.88 11.25
CA ASN A 156 -11.37 10.84 12.34
C ASN A 156 -11.15 10.14 13.68
N GLU A 157 -11.86 9.04 13.95
CA GLU A 157 -11.84 8.35 15.25
C GLU A 157 -10.95 7.12 15.31
N THR A 158 -10.79 6.41 14.19
CA THR A 158 -9.96 5.20 14.09
C THR A 158 -8.49 5.58 14.08
N THR A 159 -7.74 5.18 15.11
CA THR A 159 -6.30 5.40 15.15
C THR A 159 -5.58 4.42 14.22
N PRO A 160 -4.78 4.88 13.24
CA PRO A 160 -3.97 4.01 12.41
C PRO A 160 -2.96 3.23 13.26
N ILE A 161 -2.75 1.97 12.93
CA ILE A 161 -1.72 1.12 13.53
C ILE A 161 -0.50 1.11 12.60
N ASP A 162 0.67 1.44 13.13
CA ASP A 162 1.93 1.29 12.39
C ASP A 162 2.31 -0.19 12.28
N ILE A 163 1.85 -0.84 11.20
CA ILE A 163 2.12 -2.25 10.92
C ILE A 163 3.61 -2.55 10.74
N THR A 164 4.44 -1.51 10.51
CA THR A 164 5.89 -1.58 10.30
C THR A 164 6.70 -1.47 11.59
N LYS A 165 6.03 -1.23 12.73
CA LYS A 165 6.67 -1.11 14.05
C LYS A 165 6.00 -1.96 15.13
N GLY A 166 4.77 -2.43 14.93
CA GLY A 166 4.07 -3.23 15.92
C GLY A 166 2.61 -3.48 15.59
N GLY A 167 1.75 -3.47 16.61
CA GLY A 167 0.32 -3.75 16.44
C GLY A 167 -0.02 -5.24 16.42
N GLN A 168 0.72 -6.07 17.14
CA GLN A 168 0.53 -7.53 17.12
C GLN A 168 -0.94 -7.94 17.30
N SER A 169 -1.48 -8.65 16.31
CA SER A 169 -2.86 -9.13 16.33
C SER A 169 -2.99 -10.40 15.51
N SER A 170 -3.97 -11.25 15.87
CA SER A 170 -4.31 -12.45 15.10
C SER A 170 -5.23 -12.17 13.91
N PHE A 171 -5.80 -10.96 13.83
CA PHE A 171 -6.65 -10.52 12.73
C PHE A 171 -6.49 -9.01 12.48
N ALA A 172 -6.66 -8.57 11.24
CA ALA A 172 -6.67 -7.15 10.91
C ALA A 172 -7.93 -6.45 11.44
N THR A 173 -7.73 -5.37 12.21
CA THR A 173 -8.81 -4.47 12.65
C THR A 173 -8.90 -3.25 11.72
N PRO A 174 -9.94 -2.40 11.82
CA PRO A 174 -9.98 -1.14 11.06
C PRO A 174 -8.72 -0.26 11.23
N GLY A 175 -8.11 -0.25 12.42
CA GLY A 175 -6.85 0.47 12.64
C GLY A 175 -5.67 -0.13 11.86
N HIS A 176 -5.66 -1.44 11.65
CA HIS A 176 -4.66 -2.11 10.82
C HIS A 176 -4.89 -1.81 9.34
N GLN A 177 -6.13 -1.90 8.86
CA GLN A 177 -6.49 -1.56 7.47
C GLN A 177 -6.13 -0.11 7.15
N TYR A 178 -6.42 0.82 8.07
CA TYR A 178 -6.03 2.22 7.95
C TYR A 178 -4.50 2.38 7.90
N GLY A 179 -3.78 1.74 8.82
CA GLY A 179 -2.31 1.76 8.85
C GLY A 179 -1.66 1.17 7.60
N ALA A 180 -2.19 0.07 7.08
CA ALA A 180 -1.74 -0.58 5.85
C ALA A 180 -1.95 0.34 4.64
N LEU A 181 -3.12 0.99 4.53
CA LEU A 181 -3.36 1.97 3.47
C LEU A 181 -2.40 3.16 3.55
N LEU A 182 -2.12 3.70 4.74
CA LEU A 182 -1.15 4.79 4.87
C LEU A 182 0.29 4.32 4.56
N THR A 183 0.63 3.08 4.87
CA THR A 183 1.92 2.46 4.48
C THR A 183 1.99 2.27 2.96
N ALA A 184 0.87 1.95 2.31
CA ALA A 184 0.77 1.80 0.86
C ALA A 184 1.12 3.11 0.09
N TYR A 185 0.91 4.28 0.69
CA TYR A 185 1.33 5.56 0.08
C TYR A 185 2.87 5.65 -0.01
N SER A 186 3.56 5.21 1.03
CA SER A 186 5.02 5.11 1.03
C SER A 186 5.49 4.03 0.04
N SER A 187 4.79 2.90 -0.01
CA SER A 187 5.08 1.83 -0.97
C SER A 187 4.97 2.27 -2.42
N TYR A 188 3.87 2.95 -2.75
CA TYR A 188 3.68 3.55 -4.06
C TYR A 188 4.78 4.57 -4.40
N SER A 189 5.11 5.43 -3.43
CA SER A 189 6.19 6.42 -3.60
C SER A 189 7.53 5.74 -3.87
N TYR A 190 7.82 4.65 -3.17
CA TYR A 190 9.04 3.87 -3.35
C TYR A 190 9.12 3.24 -4.74
N ASP A 191 8.02 2.68 -5.25
CA ASP A 191 7.97 2.15 -6.63
C ASP A 191 8.28 3.24 -7.65
N MET A 192 7.81 4.47 -7.43
CA MET A 192 8.15 5.60 -8.30
C MET A 192 9.63 5.99 -8.19
N ILE A 193 10.25 5.90 -6.99
CA ILE A 193 11.70 6.09 -6.80
C ILE A 193 12.48 5.02 -7.57
N GLN A 194 12.08 3.74 -7.49
CA GLN A 194 12.76 2.67 -8.21
C GLN A 194 12.65 2.85 -9.73
N ARG A 195 11.50 3.35 -10.21
CA ARG A 195 11.24 3.52 -11.63
C ARG A 195 11.89 4.76 -12.24
N TYR A 196 11.88 5.89 -11.52
CA TYR A 196 12.26 7.20 -12.06
C TYR A 196 13.46 7.85 -11.36
N GLY A 197 13.93 7.26 -10.27
CA GLY A 197 14.90 7.88 -9.35
C GLY A 197 14.22 8.92 -8.45
N GLN A 198 14.85 9.23 -7.30
CA GLN A 198 14.40 10.35 -6.46
C GLN A 198 14.95 11.67 -7.03
N SER A 199 14.12 12.72 -6.99
CA SER A 199 14.55 14.07 -7.36
C SER A 199 15.20 14.81 -6.19
N GLU A 200 15.97 15.87 -6.47
CA GLU A 200 16.55 16.72 -5.41
C GLU A 200 15.48 17.34 -4.50
N ASP A 201 14.27 17.55 -5.03
CA ASP A 201 13.14 18.11 -4.29
C ASP A 201 12.34 17.04 -3.52
N ASN A 202 12.80 15.79 -3.46
CA ASN A 202 12.10 14.66 -2.84
C ASN A 202 10.65 14.52 -3.33
N VAL A 203 10.44 14.52 -4.65
CA VAL A 203 9.10 14.50 -5.24
C VAL A 203 8.31 13.24 -4.86
N TYR A 204 8.97 12.10 -4.74
CA TYR A 204 8.31 10.84 -4.42
C TYR A 204 8.31 10.61 -2.91
N THR A 205 7.27 11.11 -2.24
CA THR A 205 6.99 10.88 -0.81
C THR A 205 5.49 10.71 -0.58
N SER A 206 5.12 9.97 0.45
CA SER A 206 3.71 9.81 0.84
C SER A 206 3.06 11.16 1.22
N MET A 207 3.83 12.06 1.84
CA MET A 207 3.41 13.43 2.13
C MET A 207 3.00 14.21 0.88
N HIS A 208 3.77 14.11 -0.21
CA HIS A 208 3.44 14.81 -1.45
C HIS A 208 2.23 14.19 -2.15
N LEU A 209 2.08 12.86 -2.10
CA LEU A 209 0.86 12.21 -2.59
C LEU A 209 -0.39 12.67 -1.82
N ALA A 210 -0.29 12.85 -0.51
CA ALA A 210 -1.37 13.40 0.32
C ALA A 210 -1.68 14.88 0.02
N ASP A 211 -0.68 15.69 -0.34
CA ASP A 211 -0.87 17.07 -0.81
C ASP A 211 -1.54 17.12 -2.18
N ILE A 212 -1.17 16.22 -3.10
CA ILE A 212 -1.80 16.05 -4.41
C ILE A 212 -3.29 15.73 -4.23
N GLN A 213 -3.63 14.71 -3.44
CA GLN A 213 -5.02 14.32 -3.18
C GLN A 213 -5.86 15.45 -2.60
N PHE A 214 -5.29 16.24 -1.69
CA PHE A 214 -5.97 17.38 -1.11
C PHE A 214 -6.27 18.46 -2.17
N ARG A 215 -5.30 18.76 -3.04
CA ARG A 215 -5.46 19.73 -4.14
C ARG A 215 -6.44 19.23 -5.21
N ASP A 216 -6.51 17.92 -5.39
CA ASP A 216 -7.42 17.25 -6.30
C ASP A 216 -8.87 17.44 -5.86
N VAL A 217 -9.21 16.91 -4.68
CA VAL A 217 -10.58 16.95 -4.17
C VAL A 217 -11.11 18.36 -3.92
N ILE A 218 -10.24 19.34 -3.66
CA ILE A 218 -10.68 20.73 -3.46
C ILE A 218 -10.99 21.43 -4.78
N ALA A 219 -10.43 20.97 -5.90
CA ALA A 219 -10.58 21.59 -7.20
C ALA A 219 -12.01 21.49 -7.71
N ASP A 220 -12.59 20.29 -7.64
CA ASP A 220 -13.93 20.02 -8.18
C ASP A 220 -14.75 19.00 -7.38
N GLY A 221 -14.24 18.57 -6.22
CA GLY A 221 -14.91 17.58 -5.36
C GLY A 221 -14.62 16.14 -5.73
N LEU A 222 -13.75 15.89 -6.71
CA LEU A 222 -13.39 14.57 -7.21
C LEU A 222 -11.91 14.25 -7.00
N LEU A 223 -11.58 12.97 -6.98
CA LEU A 223 -10.21 12.46 -6.98
C LEU A 223 -9.91 11.88 -8.35
N ASP A 224 -9.65 12.75 -9.33
CA ASP A 224 -9.51 12.41 -10.75
C ASP A 224 -8.23 12.95 -11.40
N GLY A 225 -7.37 13.60 -10.60
CA GLY A 225 -6.08 14.11 -11.00
C GLY A 225 -6.15 15.50 -11.60
N LEU A 226 -7.03 16.37 -11.09
CA LEU A 226 -7.18 17.75 -11.56
C LEU A 226 -6.92 18.74 -10.42
N GLU A 227 -6.24 19.84 -10.72
CA GLU A 227 -6.09 20.95 -9.78
C GLU A 227 -6.48 22.28 -10.40
N ILE A 228 -6.82 23.26 -9.55
CA ILE A 228 -6.92 24.65 -9.97
C ILE A 228 -5.52 25.27 -9.90
N SER A 229 -4.95 25.59 -11.07
CA SER A 229 -3.65 26.26 -11.18
C SER A 229 -3.67 27.59 -10.44
N GLU A 230 -2.80 27.77 -9.44
CA GLU A 230 -2.70 29.04 -8.70
C GLU A 230 -2.33 30.23 -9.60
N ALA A 231 -1.59 29.97 -10.69
CA ALA A 231 -1.11 31.01 -11.60
C ALA A 231 -2.19 31.50 -12.57
N THR A 232 -3.08 30.62 -13.01
CA THR A 232 -4.04 30.92 -14.10
C THR A 232 -5.50 30.82 -13.66
N GLY A 233 -5.79 30.17 -12.54
CA GLY A 233 -7.14 29.80 -12.11
C GLY A 233 -7.80 28.74 -13.00
N ALA A 234 -7.07 28.18 -13.97
CA ALA A 234 -7.58 27.14 -14.85
C ALA A 234 -7.43 25.75 -14.23
N VAL A 235 -8.31 24.84 -14.60
CA VAL A 235 -8.20 23.42 -14.25
C VAL A 235 -7.08 22.79 -15.07
N THR A 236 -6.14 22.14 -14.40
CA THR A 236 -4.95 21.52 -15.01
C THR A 236 -4.68 20.13 -14.43
N PRO A 237 -4.15 19.17 -15.20
CA PRO A 237 -3.82 17.84 -14.69
C PRO A 237 -2.72 17.86 -13.62
N LEU A 238 -2.88 17.03 -12.59
CA LEU A 238 -1.90 16.75 -11.54
C LEU A 238 -0.88 15.70 -11.97
N THR A 239 0.32 15.82 -11.41
CA THR A 239 1.40 14.82 -11.58
C THR A 239 2.09 14.56 -10.24
N PHE A 240 2.50 13.33 -10.04
CA PHE A 240 3.43 12.90 -9.00
C PHE A 240 4.78 12.64 -9.66
N GLY A 241 5.55 13.72 -9.83
CA GLY A 241 6.78 13.69 -10.64
C GLY A 241 6.45 13.35 -12.09
N GLN A 242 6.99 12.23 -12.58
CA GLN A 242 6.72 11.75 -13.94
C GLN A 242 5.42 10.92 -14.05
N GLN A 243 4.77 10.60 -12.95
CA GLN A 243 3.52 9.84 -12.93
C GLN A 243 2.32 10.79 -13.06
N LYS A 244 1.44 10.54 -14.03
CA LYS A 244 0.16 11.25 -14.11
C LYS A 244 -0.77 10.74 -13.02
N ILE A 245 -1.50 11.64 -12.39
CA ILE A 245 -2.53 11.27 -11.43
C ILE A 245 -3.87 11.05 -12.14
N THR A 246 -4.56 9.99 -11.74
CA THR A 246 -5.92 9.63 -12.15
C THR A 246 -6.61 8.95 -10.96
N SER A 247 -7.91 8.70 -11.06
CA SER A 247 -8.64 7.93 -10.04
C SER A 247 -8.04 6.54 -9.81
N ASP A 248 -7.47 5.91 -10.83
CA ASP A 248 -6.84 4.58 -10.72
C ASP A 248 -5.62 4.59 -9.79
N VAL A 249 -4.89 5.71 -9.68
CA VAL A 249 -3.82 5.85 -8.70
C VAL A 249 -4.36 5.69 -7.28
N TYR A 250 -5.51 6.30 -7.00
CA TYR A 250 -6.12 6.27 -5.66
C TYR A 250 -6.91 5.00 -5.35
N THR A 251 -7.30 4.26 -6.38
CA THR A 251 -8.09 3.02 -6.25
C THR A 251 -7.22 1.81 -6.54
N GLN A 252 -7.08 1.44 -7.81
CA GLN A 252 -6.41 0.22 -8.25
C GLN A 252 -4.96 0.17 -7.78
N GLU A 253 -4.15 1.22 -8.02
CA GLU A 253 -2.72 1.19 -7.68
C GLU A 253 -2.51 1.18 -6.17
N LEU A 254 -3.23 2.03 -5.40
CA LEU A 254 -3.15 1.97 -3.93
C LEU A 254 -3.69 0.66 -3.35
N SER A 255 -4.71 0.04 -3.95
CA SER A 255 -5.19 -1.27 -3.51
C SER A 255 -4.11 -2.34 -3.71
N GLN A 256 -3.43 -2.34 -4.87
CA GLN A 256 -2.30 -3.23 -5.12
C GLN A 256 -1.19 -3.01 -4.08
N GLN A 257 -0.89 -1.75 -3.76
CA GLN A 257 0.12 -1.40 -2.77
C GLN A 257 -0.28 -1.81 -1.34
N VAL A 258 -1.58 -1.82 -0.99
CA VAL A 258 -2.04 -2.41 0.28
C VAL A 258 -1.65 -3.88 0.35
N LEU A 259 -1.90 -4.66 -0.71
CA LEU A 259 -1.50 -6.07 -0.73
C LEU A 259 0.02 -6.23 -0.68
N ILE A 260 0.78 -5.44 -1.42
CA ILE A 260 2.25 -5.47 -1.39
C ILE A 260 2.77 -5.31 0.04
N VAL A 261 2.29 -4.29 0.78
CA VAL A 261 2.81 -4.01 2.13
C VAL A 261 2.37 -5.03 3.16
N VAL A 262 1.18 -5.63 3.04
CA VAL A 262 0.70 -6.61 4.03
C VAL A 262 1.26 -8.01 3.79
N ASN A 263 1.65 -8.32 2.54
CA ASN A 263 2.28 -9.57 2.18
C ASN A 263 3.78 -9.59 2.48
N ASP A 264 4.46 -8.44 2.46
CA ASP A 264 5.88 -8.37 2.82
C ASP A 264 6.06 -8.55 4.35
N PRO A 265 6.65 -9.66 4.81
CA PRO A 265 6.83 -9.93 6.24
C PRO A 265 7.85 -8.99 6.92
N THR A 266 8.68 -8.29 6.14
CA THR A 266 9.60 -7.27 6.66
C THR A 266 8.92 -5.92 6.88
N LEU A 267 7.78 -5.69 6.22
CA LEU A 267 6.93 -4.49 6.39
C LEU A 267 5.75 -4.76 7.33
N ASN A 268 5.02 -5.86 7.16
CA ASN A 268 3.91 -6.23 8.03
C ASN A 268 4.41 -7.03 9.25
N ILE A 269 5.13 -6.34 10.13
CA ILE A 269 5.56 -6.94 11.38
C ILE A 269 4.43 -7.05 12.41
N SER A 270 3.21 -6.55 12.14
CA SER A 270 2.04 -6.73 13.01
C SER A 270 1.56 -8.19 13.13
N GLY A 271 2.01 -9.07 12.25
CA GLY A 271 1.67 -10.49 12.28
C GLY A 271 0.24 -10.84 11.88
N THR A 272 -0.58 -9.86 11.48
CA THR A 272 -1.91 -10.11 10.88
C THR A 272 -1.77 -10.75 9.50
N SER A 273 -2.67 -11.66 9.15
CA SER A 273 -2.66 -12.33 7.84
C SER A 273 -2.95 -11.35 6.71
N ALA A 274 -2.25 -11.48 5.57
CA ALA A 274 -2.54 -10.69 4.37
C ALA A 274 -3.96 -10.95 3.84
N ASP A 275 -4.49 -12.17 4.02
CA ASP A 275 -5.87 -12.54 3.67
C ASP A 275 -6.92 -11.61 4.30
N ASP A 276 -6.64 -11.08 5.50
CA ASP A 276 -7.57 -10.18 6.21
C ASP A 276 -7.72 -8.81 5.52
N TYR A 277 -6.83 -8.48 4.59
CA TYR A 277 -6.83 -7.23 3.85
C TYR A 277 -7.37 -7.37 2.43
N VAL A 278 -7.56 -8.59 1.91
CA VAL A 278 -8.03 -8.81 0.53
C VAL A 278 -9.38 -8.12 0.29
N THR A 279 -10.33 -8.27 1.22
CA THR A 279 -11.66 -7.62 1.10
C THR A 279 -11.53 -6.11 1.13
N PHE A 280 -10.67 -5.56 1.99
CA PHE A 280 -10.46 -4.12 2.10
C PHE A 280 -9.78 -3.55 0.84
N SER A 281 -8.80 -4.28 0.30
CA SER A 281 -8.14 -3.94 -0.96
C SER A 281 -9.13 -3.97 -2.13
N GLN A 282 -9.97 -5.00 -2.22
CA GLN A 282 -11.03 -5.09 -3.22
C GLN A 282 -12.04 -3.94 -3.08
N GLN A 283 -12.39 -3.56 -1.86
CA GLN A 283 -13.27 -2.42 -1.60
C GLN A 283 -12.65 -1.13 -2.18
N ILE A 284 -11.38 -0.84 -1.88
CA ILE A 284 -10.68 0.33 -2.45
C ILE A 284 -10.64 0.27 -3.98
N ASN A 285 -10.32 -0.89 -4.55
CA ASN A 285 -10.30 -1.06 -6.00
C ASN A 285 -11.68 -0.82 -6.60
N SER A 286 -12.74 -1.32 -5.99
CA SER A 286 -14.11 -1.21 -6.52
C SER A 286 -14.69 0.21 -6.52
N LEU A 287 -14.05 1.19 -5.87
CA LEU A 287 -14.57 2.55 -5.82
C LEU A 287 -14.72 3.15 -7.22
N GLY A 288 -15.93 3.64 -7.50
CA GLY A 288 -16.29 4.23 -8.80
C GLY A 288 -16.54 3.20 -9.90
N THR A 289 -16.47 1.90 -9.59
CA THR A 289 -16.88 0.83 -10.51
C THR A 289 -18.40 0.59 -10.38
N ALA A 290 -19.05 -0.03 -11.36
CA ALA A 290 -20.51 -0.24 -11.40
C ALA A 290 -21.41 1.01 -11.63
N GLY A 291 -20.84 2.15 -12.02
CA GLY A 291 -21.61 3.33 -12.44
C GLY A 291 -22.27 4.10 -11.30
N GLU A 292 -21.99 3.73 -10.05
CA GLU A 292 -22.32 4.51 -8.86
C GLU A 292 -21.16 5.48 -8.55
N THR A 293 -21.50 6.67 -8.05
CA THR A 293 -20.49 7.61 -7.52
C THR A 293 -20.24 7.25 -6.07
N ASP A 294 -19.19 6.47 -5.81
CA ASP A 294 -18.77 6.12 -4.46
C ASP A 294 -17.92 7.22 -3.85
N GLY A 295 -18.59 8.14 -3.14
CA GLY A 295 -17.92 9.25 -2.45
C GLY A 295 -17.34 10.27 -3.43
N VAL A 296 -16.01 10.40 -3.46
CA VAL A 296 -15.28 11.40 -4.27
C VAL A 296 -14.60 10.78 -5.50
N ILE A 297 -14.78 9.48 -5.75
CA ILE A 297 -14.22 8.81 -6.93
C ILE A 297 -15.26 8.89 -8.06
N PRO A 298 -14.93 9.49 -9.22
CA PRO A 298 -15.84 9.49 -10.36
C PRO A 298 -15.97 8.07 -10.96
N PRO A 299 -17.00 7.84 -11.80
CA PRO A 299 -17.15 6.56 -12.49
C PRO A 299 -15.89 6.21 -13.30
N ARG A 300 -15.40 4.98 -13.12
CA ARG A 300 -14.21 4.43 -13.80
C ARG A 300 -14.46 2.98 -14.22
N ASP A 301 -13.64 2.51 -15.16
CA ASP A 301 -13.67 1.12 -15.58
C ASP A 301 -13.09 0.21 -14.49
N ASP A 302 -13.72 -0.96 -14.29
CA ASP A 302 -13.18 -1.96 -13.39
C ASP A 302 -11.86 -2.51 -13.95
N THR A 303 -10.85 -2.61 -13.09
CA THR A 303 -9.52 -3.10 -13.42
C THR A 303 -9.07 -4.00 -12.29
N ASP A 304 -8.73 -5.24 -12.61
CA ASP A 304 -8.25 -6.20 -11.62
C ASP A 304 -7.00 -5.68 -10.90
N ILE A 305 -6.86 -6.01 -9.61
CA ILE A 305 -5.68 -5.61 -8.81
C ILE A 305 -4.41 -6.23 -9.38
N ASP A 306 -4.49 -7.52 -9.73
CA ASP A 306 -3.45 -8.24 -10.45
C ASP A 306 -4.04 -9.47 -11.13
N THR A 307 -3.52 -9.79 -12.31
CA THR A 307 -3.87 -10.96 -13.12
C THR A 307 -2.65 -11.72 -13.63
N ILE A 308 -1.44 -11.22 -13.32
CA ILE A 308 -0.19 -11.71 -13.90
C ILE A 308 0.44 -12.66 -12.89
N PRO A 309 0.52 -13.97 -13.20
CA PRO A 309 1.15 -14.90 -12.28
C PRO A 309 2.67 -14.67 -12.17
N PRO A 310 3.32 -15.16 -11.10
CA PRO A 310 4.74 -14.92 -10.89
C PRO A 310 5.60 -15.49 -12.01
N THR A 311 6.64 -14.77 -12.37
CA THR A 311 7.63 -15.20 -13.35
C THR A 311 8.83 -15.84 -12.65
N ALA A 312 9.43 -16.85 -13.26
CA ALA A 312 10.65 -17.46 -12.75
C ALA A 312 11.78 -17.39 -13.77
N THR A 313 13.00 -17.14 -13.30
CA THR A 313 14.18 -16.94 -14.15
C THR A 313 15.41 -17.63 -13.56
N ARG A 314 16.19 -18.31 -14.40
CA ARG A 314 17.49 -18.86 -13.99
C ARG A 314 18.48 -17.71 -13.88
N THR A 315 19.22 -17.63 -12.78
CA THR A 315 20.20 -16.55 -12.55
C THR A 315 21.64 -16.98 -12.75
N ASP A 316 21.93 -18.28 -12.68
CA ASP A 316 23.23 -18.84 -13.06
C ASP A 316 23.31 -19.19 -14.57
N ASN A 317 24.51 -19.50 -15.06
CA ASN A 317 24.76 -19.85 -16.47
C ASN A 317 25.53 -21.16 -16.66
N ASP A 318 25.65 -21.97 -15.61
CA ASP A 318 26.54 -23.13 -15.63
C ASP A 318 25.96 -24.32 -16.40
N VAL A 319 26.85 -25.13 -16.98
CA VAL A 319 26.45 -26.39 -17.62
C VAL A 319 26.34 -27.46 -16.53
N LEU A 320 25.13 -27.95 -16.30
CA LEU A 320 24.85 -28.91 -15.22
C LEU A 320 25.54 -30.26 -15.45
N ALA A 321 26.19 -30.81 -14.43
CA ALA A 321 26.83 -32.12 -14.50
C ALA A 321 26.78 -32.91 -13.19
N GLY A 322 26.42 -34.20 -13.27
CA GLY A 322 26.22 -35.02 -12.08
C GLY A 322 25.05 -34.52 -11.25
N LYS A 323 25.28 -34.29 -9.96
CA LYS A 323 24.36 -33.58 -9.09
C LYS A 323 24.79 -32.13 -9.03
N ASP A 324 23.94 -31.25 -9.52
CA ASP A 324 24.26 -29.84 -9.67
C ASP A 324 23.05 -28.96 -9.36
N ILE A 325 23.26 -27.66 -9.16
CA ILE A 325 22.23 -26.73 -8.65
C ILE A 325 21.87 -25.70 -9.73
N VAL A 326 20.59 -25.38 -9.80
CA VAL A 326 20.04 -24.25 -10.55
C VAL A 326 19.54 -23.20 -9.58
N ASP A 327 20.10 -21.99 -9.65
CA ASP A 327 19.63 -20.81 -8.93
C ASP A 327 18.47 -20.16 -9.69
N ILE A 328 17.34 -19.98 -9.02
CA ILE A 328 16.09 -19.51 -9.62
C ILE A 328 15.55 -18.35 -8.81
N LYS A 329 15.32 -17.25 -9.52
CA LYS A 329 14.66 -16.05 -9.01
C LYS A 329 13.22 -16.01 -9.47
N ILE A 330 12.31 -15.75 -8.55
CA ILE A 330 10.87 -15.68 -8.78
C ILE A 330 10.40 -14.27 -8.45
N ASN A 331 9.71 -13.65 -9.40
CA ASN A 331 9.27 -12.27 -9.31
C ASN A 331 7.77 -12.15 -9.55
N ASP A 332 7.12 -11.33 -8.75
CA ASP A 332 5.72 -10.99 -8.83
C ASP A 332 5.49 -9.54 -8.36
N ASP A 333 4.48 -8.86 -8.91
CA ASP A 333 4.23 -7.47 -8.54
C ASP A 333 3.57 -7.34 -7.17
N ILE A 334 2.79 -8.32 -6.73
CA ILE A 334 2.05 -8.28 -5.44
C ILE A 334 2.60 -9.24 -4.38
N GLY A 335 3.32 -10.27 -4.81
CA GLY A 335 3.99 -11.22 -3.93
C GLY A 335 3.83 -12.67 -4.38
N VAL A 336 4.86 -13.48 -4.15
CA VAL A 336 4.86 -14.89 -4.52
C VAL A 336 4.29 -15.74 -3.38
N GLU A 337 3.30 -16.59 -3.67
CA GLU A 337 2.70 -17.52 -2.70
C GLU A 337 3.37 -18.89 -2.74
N SER A 338 3.60 -19.43 -3.94
CA SER A 338 4.13 -20.78 -4.07
C SER A 338 4.90 -21.01 -5.36
N VAL A 339 5.76 -22.03 -5.31
CA VAL A 339 6.49 -22.55 -6.46
C VAL A 339 6.58 -24.07 -6.37
N SER A 340 6.39 -24.74 -7.50
CA SER A 340 6.59 -26.17 -7.66
C SER A 340 7.47 -26.44 -8.87
N ALA A 341 8.42 -27.36 -8.73
CA ALA A 341 9.41 -27.68 -9.74
C ALA A 341 9.26 -29.11 -10.25
N PHE A 342 9.41 -29.29 -11.55
CA PHE A 342 9.25 -30.57 -12.26
C PHE A 342 10.37 -30.72 -13.29
N VAL A 343 10.87 -31.94 -13.44
CA VAL A 343 11.76 -32.30 -14.56
C VAL A 343 10.95 -32.98 -15.64
N GLU A 344 11.16 -32.55 -16.88
CA GLU A 344 10.76 -33.30 -18.08
C GLU A 344 12.01 -33.68 -18.86
N TYR A 345 11.97 -34.81 -19.56
CA TYR A 345 13.06 -35.27 -20.41
C TYR A 345 12.54 -35.81 -21.74
N LYS A 346 13.39 -35.85 -22.76
CA LYS A 346 13.00 -36.16 -24.14
C LYS A 346 13.54 -37.51 -24.60
N LEU A 347 12.64 -38.45 -24.86
CA LEU A 347 12.93 -39.77 -25.45
C LEU A 347 12.28 -39.89 -26.82
N ASN A 348 13.00 -40.42 -27.81
CA ASN A 348 12.49 -40.69 -29.16
C ASN A 348 11.77 -39.49 -29.80
N GLY A 349 12.27 -38.27 -29.56
CA GLY A 349 11.69 -37.05 -30.10
C GLY A 349 10.50 -36.48 -29.33
N ALA A 350 10.01 -37.15 -28.28
CA ALA A 350 8.86 -36.72 -27.48
C ALA A 350 9.24 -36.41 -26.02
N TRP A 351 8.69 -35.31 -25.48
CA TRP A 351 8.80 -35.00 -24.06
C TRP A 351 8.01 -36.02 -23.24
N GLN A 352 8.67 -36.58 -22.24
CA GLN A 352 8.10 -37.47 -21.25
C GLN A 352 7.67 -36.63 -20.05
N GLY A 353 6.64 -37.13 -19.33
CA GLY A 353 5.81 -36.37 -18.37
C GLY A 353 6.52 -35.55 -17.30
N GLU A 354 5.73 -34.91 -16.45
CA GLU A 354 6.23 -34.00 -15.41
C GLU A 354 6.57 -34.76 -14.14
N PHE A 355 7.87 -34.89 -13.87
CA PHE A 355 8.37 -35.57 -12.68
C PHE A 355 8.66 -34.53 -11.59
N GLN A 356 7.77 -34.44 -10.60
CA GLN A 356 7.89 -33.48 -9.50
C GLN A 356 9.24 -33.63 -8.79
N CYS A 357 9.88 -32.53 -8.44
CA CYS A 357 11.07 -32.54 -7.60
C CYS A 357 10.69 -32.81 -6.15
N ASN A 358 11.55 -33.51 -5.40
CA ASN A 358 11.33 -33.62 -3.96
C ASN A 358 11.33 -32.23 -3.31
N ASP A 359 10.45 -31.99 -2.37
CA ASP A 359 10.46 -30.79 -1.54
C ASP A 359 10.33 -31.18 -0.05
N GLN A 360 10.16 -30.19 0.83
CA GLN A 360 10.05 -30.44 2.27
C GLN A 360 8.78 -31.23 2.67
N LEU A 361 7.77 -31.26 1.80
CA LEU A 361 6.43 -31.81 2.08
C LEU A 361 6.15 -33.08 1.27
N THR A 362 6.82 -33.27 0.14
CA THR A 362 6.53 -34.31 -0.84
C THR A 362 7.79 -35.06 -1.28
N SER A 363 7.67 -36.40 -1.30
CA SER A 363 8.63 -37.25 -2.00
C SER A 363 8.26 -37.27 -3.49
N GLY A 364 8.98 -36.47 -4.26
CA GLY A 364 8.93 -36.44 -5.71
C GLY A 364 9.84 -37.48 -6.37
N SER A 365 10.39 -37.12 -7.52
CA SER A 365 11.20 -37.97 -8.38
C SER A 365 12.65 -38.04 -7.91
N LYS A 366 13.37 -39.08 -8.37
CA LYS A 366 14.82 -39.21 -8.16
C LYS A 366 15.66 -38.19 -8.93
N PHE A 367 15.05 -37.40 -9.82
CA PHE A 367 15.77 -36.51 -10.74
C PHE A 367 16.14 -35.18 -10.10
N CYS A 368 15.38 -34.72 -9.10
CA CYS A 368 15.59 -33.40 -8.55
C CYS A 368 15.03 -33.20 -7.14
N SER A 369 15.48 -32.14 -6.47
CA SER A 369 14.94 -31.65 -5.20
C SER A 369 15.00 -30.12 -5.13
N VAL A 370 13.99 -29.51 -4.51
CA VAL A 370 13.91 -28.06 -4.25
C VAL A 370 14.47 -27.76 -2.87
N ASP A 371 15.37 -26.79 -2.80
CA ASP A 371 15.79 -26.11 -1.58
C ASP A 371 15.13 -24.73 -1.53
N ALA A 372 14.20 -24.60 -0.57
CA ALA A 372 13.37 -23.42 -0.36
C ALA A 372 13.83 -22.55 0.81
N GLN A 373 15.07 -22.70 1.31
CA GLN A 373 15.56 -21.86 2.43
C GLN A 373 15.58 -20.36 2.11
N GLY A 374 15.71 -19.98 0.84
CA GLY A 374 15.63 -18.59 0.38
C GLY A 374 14.23 -18.14 -0.05
N PHE A 375 13.23 -19.02 0.09
CA PHE A 375 11.86 -18.74 -0.29
C PHE A 375 11.11 -18.14 0.89
N GLU A 376 10.49 -16.99 0.67
CA GLU A 376 9.68 -16.30 1.66
C GLU A 376 8.39 -15.84 0.98
N ILE A 377 7.26 -16.29 1.52
CA ILE A 377 5.94 -16.03 0.98
C ILE A 377 5.63 -14.54 1.08
N GLY A 378 4.98 -14.01 0.04
CA GLY A 378 4.50 -12.63 -0.01
C GLY A 378 5.54 -11.61 -0.48
N LEU A 379 6.82 -11.99 -0.59
CA LEU A 379 7.82 -11.12 -1.21
C LEU A 379 7.59 -11.01 -2.72
N ARG A 380 7.78 -9.80 -3.26
CA ARG A 380 7.77 -9.52 -4.71
C ARG A 380 8.93 -10.15 -5.46
N GLU A 381 10.05 -10.38 -4.78
CA GLU A 381 11.20 -11.11 -5.30
C GLU A 381 11.65 -12.15 -4.27
N THR A 382 11.73 -13.41 -4.67
CA THR A 382 12.19 -14.51 -3.81
C THR A 382 13.01 -15.52 -4.59
N ASN A 383 13.73 -16.41 -3.90
CA ASN A 383 14.70 -17.29 -4.54
C ASN A 383 14.54 -18.75 -4.08
N ILE A 384 14.67 -19.68 -5.02
CA ILE A 384 14.82 -21.10 -4.72
C ILE A 384 16.07 -21.64 -5.40
N LYS A 385 16.56 -22.76 -4.89
CA LYS A 385 17.58 -23.58 -5.55
C LYS A 385 16.98 -24.91 -5.92
N VAL A 386 17.24 -25.39 -7.14
CA VAL A 386 16.80 -26.73 -7.56
C VAL A 386 18.02 -27.58 -7.85
N SER A 387 18.22 -28.62 -7.03
CA SER A 387 19.24 -29.63 -7.27
C SER A 387 18.73 -30.62 -8.31
N ILE A 388 19.54 -30.87 -9.35
CA ILE A 388 19.25 -31.75 -10.48
C ILE A 388 20.29 -32.87 -10.51
N ASP A 389 19.84 -34.12 -10.57
CA ASP A 389 20.69 -35.29 -10.81
C ASP A 389 20.65 -35.68 -12.30
N THR A 390 21.53 -35.07 -13.08
CA THR A 390 21.66 -35.34 -14.53
C THR A 390 22.02 -36.81 -14.81
N LYS A 391 22.75 -37.48 -13.92
CA LYS A 391 23.06 -38.92 -14.07
C LYS A 391 21.80 -39.78 -13.91
N ALA A 392 20.93 -39.42 -12.97
CA ALA A 392 19.67 -40.13 -12.79
C ALA A 392 18.74 -39.98 -14.00
N ILE A 393 18.77 -38.81 -14.66
CA ILE A 393 18.04 -38.54 -15.90
C ILE A 393 18.64 -39.33 -17.06
N ASP A 394 19.96 -39.29 -17.25
CA ASP A 394 20.65 -40.01 -18.34
C ASP A 394 20.48 -41.54 -18.22
N ALA A 395 20.36 -42.04 -16.99
CA ALA A 395 20.16 -43.46 -16.70
C ALA A 395 18.71 -43.95 -16.90
N VAL A 396 17.77 -43.10 -17.35
CA VAL A 396 16.36 -43.51 -17.59
C VAL A 396 16.26 -44.57 -18.69
N ASP A 397 16.95 -44.36 -19.81
CA ASP A 397 17.04 -45.33 -20.91
C ASP A 397 18.43 -45.25 -21.51
N VAL A 398 19.18 -46.34 -21.39
CA VAL A 398 20.55 -46.48 -21.86
C VAL A 398 20.58 -47.58 -22.91
N ASP A 399 21.22 -47.27 -24.03
CA ASP A 399 21.51 -48.26 -25.07
C ASP A 399 22.50 -49.30 -24.53
N GLN A 400 22.09 -50.58 -24.52
CA GLN A 400 22.87 -51.65 -23.90
C GLN A 400 24.15 -52.00 -24.67
N GLU A 401 24.24 -51.64 -25.95
CA GLU A 401 25.40 -51.94 -26.79
C GLU A 401 26.46 -50.83 -26.68
N THR A 402 26.02 -49.58 -26.64
CA THR A 402 26.88 -48.39 -26.64
C THR A 402 27.10 -47.77 -25.27
N GLY A 403 26.23 -48.08 -24.29
CA GLY A 403 26.25 -47.46 -22.97
C GLY A 403 25.81 -45.99 -22.96
N LEU A 404 25.30 -45.47 -24.07
CA LEU A 404 24.88 -44.08 -24.21
C LEU A 404 23.42 -43.89 -23.80
N SER A 405 23.12 -42.75 -23.18
CA SER A 405 21.74 -42.38 -22.89
C SER A 405 20.95 -42.13 -24.18
N LYS A 406 19.72 -42.60 -24.23
CA LYS A 406 18.75 -42.24 -25.28
C LYS A 406 17.98 -40.97 -24.96
N VAL A 407 18.17 -40.39 -23.77
CA VAL A 407 17.63 -39.09 -23.42
C VAL A 407 18.38 -38.01 -24.21
N THR A 408 17.65 -37.23 -24.98
CA THR A 408 18.24 -36.24 -25.91
C THR A 408 18.18 -34.80 -25.41
N ALA A 409 17.31 -34.53 -24.43
CA ALA A 409 17.17 -33.23 -23.78
C ALA A 409 16.46 -33.41 -22.43
N ALA A 410 16.70 -32.47 -21.52
CA ALA A 410 15.92 -32.32 -20.30
C ALA A 410 15.60 -30.84 -20.07
N ARG A 411 14.53 -30.58 -19.31
CA ARG A 411 14.17 -29.23 -18.90
C ARG A 411 13.57 -29.23 -17.50
N LEU A 412 13.80 -28.12 -16.82
CA LEU A 412 13.10 -27.76 -15.60
C LEU A 412 11.83 -26.98 -15.99
N VAL A 413 10.71 -27.38 -15.39
CA VAL A 413 9.40 -26.74 -15.52
C VAL A 413 9.00 -26.25 -14.14
N LEU A 414 8.63 -24.98 -14.05
CA LEU A 414 8.15 -24.36 -12.83
C LEU A 414 6.69 -23.96 -12.98
N TYR A 415 5.92 -24.19 -11.92
CA TYR A 415 4.59 -23.61 -11.71
C TYR A 415 4.64 -22.72 -10.49
N THR A 416 4.11 -21.53 -10.62
CA THR A 416 4.11 -20.50 -9.61
C THR A 416 2.69 -19.99 -9.39
N ALA A 417 2.44 -19.49 -8.17
CA ALA A 417 1.23 -18.78 -7.83
C ALA A 417 1.57 -17.53 -7.01
N ASP A 418 0.86 -16.43 -7.25
CA ASP A 418 0.91 -15.25 -6.39
C ASP A 418 -0.09 -15.36 -5.22
N VAL A 419 -0.06 -14.34 -4.37
CA VAL A 419 -0.89 -14.19 -3.17
C VAL A 419 -2.38 -13.93 -3.44
N LEU A 420 -2.78 -13.60 -4.67
CA LEU A 420 -4.18 -13.57 -5.11
C LEU A 420 -4.62 -14.86 -5.81
N GLY A 421 -3.68 -15.79 -6.00
CA GLY A 421 -3.91 -17.08 -6.60
C GLY A 421 -3.93 -17.06 -8.13
N ASN A 422 -3.36 -16.05 -8.81
CA ASN A 422 -3.09 -16.21 -10.25
C ASN A 422 -1.95 -17.23 -10.41
N LYS A 423 -2.11 -18.15 -11.37
CA LYS A 423 -1.24 -19.32 -11.50
C LYS A 423 -0.73 -19.45 -12.93
N LEU A 424 0.54 -19.82 -13.05
CA LEU A 424 1.02 -20.44 -14.28
C LEU A 424 0.48 -21.87 -14.34
N LEU A 425 -0.43 -22.13 -15.27
CA LEU A 425 -1.08 -23.43 -15.44
C LEU A 425 -0.31 -24.36 -16.41
N PRO A 426 -0.40 -25.70 -16.22
CA PRO A 426 0.08 -26.68 -17.18
C PRO A 426 -0.51 -26.43 -18.58
N GLY A 427 0.35 -26.06 -19.54
CA GLY A 427 -0.02 -25.80 -20.93
C GLY A 427 -0.35 -24.33 -21.28
N GLY A 428 -0.45 -23.44 -20.29
CA GLY A 428 -0.76 -22.00 -20.46
C GLY A 428 0.45 -21.05 -20.46
N GLY A 429 1.66 -21.59 -20.26
CA GLY A 429 2.88 -20.81 -20.11
C GLY A 429 3.75 -21.49 -19.07
N LYS A 430 4.71 -22.29 -19.51
CA LYS A 430 5.69 -22.94 -18.63
C LYS A 430 6.93 -22.08 -18.61
N VAL A 431 7.48 -21.79 -17.45
CA VAL A 431 8.88 -21.36 -17.38
C VAL A 431 9.72 -22.60 -17.67
N ILE A 432 10.34 -22.63 -18.85
CA ILE A 432 11.14 -23.75 -19.34
C ILE A 432 12.59 -23.34 -19.30
N MET A 433 13.37 -24.02 -18.46
CA MET A 433 14.82 -23.86 -18.42
C MET A 433 15.47 -25.12 -18.98
N SER A 434 16.29 -24.97 -20.02
CA SER A 434 16.98 -26.12 -20.61
C SER A 434 18.04 -26.65 -19.65
N ILE A 435 18.02 -27.96 -19.42
CA ILE A 435 19.05 -28.68 -18.66
C ILE A 435 20.03 -29.24 -19.68
N SER A 436 21.29 -28.84 -19.58
CA SER A 436 22.36 -29.49 -20.33
C SER A 436 22.64 -30.84 -19.69
N LEU A 437 22.52 -31.92 -20.46
CA LEU A 437 22.83 -33.26 -19.98
C LEU A 437 24.33 -33.51 -20.10
N GLY A 438 24.91 -34.03 -19.02
CA GLY A 438 26.31 -34.40 -18.96
C GLY A 438 26.56 -35.64 -19.83
N ILE A 439 26.84 -35.44 -21.12
CA ILE A 439 27.29 -36.51 -22.01
C ILE A 439 28.56 -37.11 -21.39
N THR A 440 28.40 -38.24 -20.71
CA THR A 440 29.54 -39.01 -20.23
C THR A 440 30.24 -39.52 -21.49
N THR A 441 31.39 -38.92 -21.79
CA THR A 441 32.39 -39.32 -22.79
C THR A 441 31.95 -39.40 -24.26
N ARG A 442 32.09 -38.30 -25.01
CA ARG A 442 32.62 -38.40 -26.38
C ARG A 442 34.13 -38.60 -26.29
N GLN A 443 34.57 -39.85 -26.20
CA GLN A 443 35.94 -40.16 -26.61
C GLN A 443 35.93 -40.31 -28.13
N LEU A 444 36.56 -39.34 -28.80
CA LEU A 444 36.92 -39.38 -30.22
C LEU A 444 37.62 -40.70 -30.55
N SER A 445 37.33 -41.27 -31.73
CA SER A 445 38.31 -41.81 -32.71
C SER A 445 37.60 -42.54 -33.86
N PRO A 446 38.12 -42.50 -35.11
CA PRO A 446 38.72 -41.42 -35.88
C PRO A 446 37.68 -40.64 -36.73
#